data_AF-A0A0C3IFU3-F1
#
_entry.id   AF-A0A0C3IFU3-F1
#
_cell.length_a   1.000
_cell.length_b   1.000
_cell.length_c   1.000
_cell.angle_alpha   90.00
_cell.angle_beta   90.00
_cell.angle_gamma   90.00
#
_symmetry.space_group_name_H-M   'P 1'
#
loop_
_entity.id
_entity.type
_entity.pdbx_description
1 polymer ?
#
loop_
_entity_poly.entity_id
_entity_poly.type
_entity_poly.pdbx_seq_one_letter_code
_entity_poly.pdbx_strand_id
1 'polypeptide(L)'
;IAIITWHTFRNPKIWLKATGVEVSGSSLLKTKWFSSSRIFTGPDGKTYRWSLRSTNCTLKEEGSDLELAKYHRRNLGIMSPSHAPYLEVSPSVSHMLDYVVITFVYAEKLSQDKK
;
A
#
# COMPACT_ATOMS: atom_id res chain seq x y z
N ILE A 1 7.21 2.07 -13.29
CA ILE A 1 7.92 3.22 -12.67
C ILE A 1 6.89 4.23 -12.17
N ALA A 2 7.06 4.73 -10.95
CA ALA A 2 6.23 5.79 -10.42
C ALA A 2 7.03 6.75 -9.55
N ILE A 3 6.49 7.96 -9.41
CA ILE A 3 7.12 9.06 -8.67
C ILE A 3 6.11 9.59 -7.67
N ILE A 4 6.49 9.63 -6.40
CA ILE A 4 5.71 10.27 -5.34
C ILE A 4 6.40 11.58 -4.99
N THR A 5 5.68 12.68 -5.15
CA THR A 5 6.15 14.02 -4.74
C THR A 5 5.46 14.40 -3.43
N TRP A 6 6.25 14.43 -2.36
CA TRP A 6 5.79 14.77 -1.03
C TRP A 6 5.75 16.29 -0.83
N HIS A 7 4.72 16.77 -0.15
CA HIS A 7 4.57 18.15 0.27
C HIS A 7 4.15 18.20 1.74
N THR A 8 4.64 19.19 2.48
CA THR A 8 4.43 19.30 3.94
C THR A 8 3.02 19.76 4.33
N PHE A 9 2.35 20.52 3.47
CA PHE A 9 1.05 21.15 3.76
C PHE A 9 -0.03 20.86 2.70
N ARG A 10 0.26 19.99 1.72
CA ARG A 10 -0.66 19.64 0.63
C ARG A 10 -0.70 18.13 0.45
N ASN A 11 -1.81 17.63 -0.10
CA ASN A 11 -1.90 16.23 -0.49
C ASN A 11 -0.74 15.89 -1.43
N PRO A 12 -0.03 14.75 -1.21
CA PRO A 12 1.07 14.37 -2.08
C PRO A 12 0.55 14.06 -3.48
N LYS A 13 1.38 14.34 -4.47
CA LYS A 13 1.07 14.07 -5.86
C LYS A 13 1.77 12.79 -6.29
N ILE A 14 1.03 11.89 -6.94
CA ILE A 14 1.53 10.58 -7.37
C ILE A 14 1.44 10.53 -8.88
N TRP A 15 2.59 10.36 -9.55
CA TRP A 15 2.65 10.16 -10.99
C TRP A 15 2.95 8.69 -11.28
N LEU A 16 2.01 8.03 -11.97
CA LEU A 16 2.12 6.62 -12.36
C LEU A 16 2.46 6.52 -13.84
N LYS A 17 3.64 5.99 -14.19
CA LYS A 17 3.99 5.75 -15.61
C LYS A 17 3.03 4.77 -16.27
N ALA A 18 2.44 3.84 -15.51
CA ALA A 18 1.53 2.82 -16.00
C ALA A 18 0.21 3.40 -16.57
N THR A 19 -0.29 4.52 -16.04
CA THR A 19 -1.46 5.23 -16.59
C THR A 19 -1.11 6.49 -17.35
N GLY A 20 0.09 7.05 -17.16
CA GLY A 20 0.48 8.34 -17.74
C GLY A 20 -0.26 9.53 -17.10
N VAL A 21 -0.96 9.33 -15.99
CA VAL A 21 -1.80 10.35 -15.33
C VAL A 21 -1.21 10.73 -13.97
N GLU A 22 -1.13 12.03 -13.71
CA GLU A 22 -0.87 12.59 -12.37
C GLU A 22 -2.14 12.49 -11.53
N VAL A 23 -2.09 11.72 -10.44
CA VAL A 23 -3.21 11.52 -9.52
C VAL A 23 -2.89 12.06 -8.15
N SER A 24 -3.86 12.73 -7.52
CA SER A 24 -3.75 13.15 -6.12
C SER A 24 -3.67 11.90 -5.24
N GLY A 25 -2.81 11.91 -4.22
CA GLY A 25 -2.70 10.78 -3.29
C GLY A 25 -4.04 10.42 -2.65
N SER A 26 -4.86 11.43 -2.31
CA SER A 26 -6.20 11.23 -1.74
C SER A 26 -7.20 10.58 -2.68
N SER A 27 -7.05 10.70 -4.00
CA SER A 27 -7.91 10.00 -4.97
C SER A 27 -7.46 8.55 -5.19
N LEU A 28 -6.17 8.28 -5.01
CA LEU A 28 -5.57 6.96 -5.21
C LEU A 28 -5.80 6.03 -4.01
N LEU A 29 -5.70 6.54 -2.78
CA LEU A 29 -6.12 5.80 -1.58
C LEU A 29 -7.27 6.52 -0.90
N LYS A 30 -8.46 5.94 -1.01
CA LYS A 30 -9.62 6.38 -0.23
C LYS A 30 -9.51 5.82 1.18
N THR A 31 -9.70 6.70 2.16
CA THR A 31 -9.84 6.28 3.56
C THR A 31 -11.30 5.94 3.82
N LYS A 32 -11.59 4.76 4.38
CA LYS A 32 -12.92 4.48 4.92
C LYS A 32 -13.03 5.25 6.24
N TRP A 33 -14.04 6.10 6.37
CA TRP A 33 -14.27 6.92 7.57
C TRP A 33 -14.27 5.99 8.80
N PHE A 34 -13.43 6.29 9.80
CA PHE A 34 -13.17 5.48 11.02
C PHE A 34 -12.33 4.19 10.90
N SER A 35 -11.74 3.87 9.75
CA SER A 35 -10.89 2.67 9.62
C SER A 35 -9.41 3.00 9.42
N SER A 36 -8.53 2.20 10.01
CA SER A 36 -7.11 2.17 9.65
C SER A 36 -6.89 1.57 8.25
N SER A 37 -7.93 1.02 7.62
CA SER A 37 -7.85 0.50 6.26
C SER A 37 -7.82 1.61 5.20
N ARG A 38 -7.14 1.32 4.08
CA ARG A 38 -7.08 2.16 2.88
C ARG A 38 -7.50 1.35 1.67
N ILE A 39 -8.27 1.94 0.79
CA ILE A 39 -8.86 1.25 -0.36
C ILE A 39 -8.39 1.94 -1.65
N PHE A 40 -8.03 1.15 -2.65
CA PHE A 40 -7.77 1.62 -4.01
C PHE A 40 -8.43 0.71 -5.05
N THR A 41 -8.61 1.24 -6.25
CA THR A 41 -9.04 0.46 -7.42
C THR A 41 -7.81 0.20 -8.30
N GLY A 42 -7.55 -1.06 -8.61
CA GLY A 42 -6.45 -1.47 -9.47
C GLY A 42 -6.71 -1.16 -10.95
N PRO A 43 -5.69 -1.28 -11.80
CA PRO A 43 -5.82 -1.10 -13.25
C PRO A 43 -6.72 -2.16 -13.91
N ASP A 44 -6.95 -3.28 -13.23
CA ASP A 44 -7.85 -4.36 -13.63
C ASP A 44 -9.33 -4.09 -13.25
N GLY A 45 -9.63 -2.90 -12.69
CA GLY A 45 -10.97 -2.51 -12.27
C GLY A 45 -11.42 -3.11 -10.94
N LYS A 46 -10.58 -3.93 -10.29
CA LYS A 46 -10.90 -4.53 -8.99
C LYS A 46 -10.58 -3.58 -7.85
N THR A 47 -11.29 -3.75 -6.74
CA THR A 47 -11.08 -2.95 -5.53
C THR A 47 -10.24 -3.74 -4.53
N TYR A 48 -9.25 -3.08 -3.96
CA TYR A 48 -8.30 -3.67 -3.03
C TYR A 48 -8.22 -2.87 -1.74
N ARG A 49 -7.96 -3.56 -0.64
CA ARG A 49 -7.92 -3.00 0.71
C ARG A 49 -6.61 -3.34 1.41
N TRP A 50 -5.86 -2.28 1.74
CA TRP A 50 -4.80 -2.33 2.74
C TRP A 50 -5.42 -2.31 4.13
N SER A 51 -5.02 -3.26 4.97
CA SER A 51 -5.33 -3.27 6.40
C SER A 51 -4.09 -2.90 7.20
N LEU A 52 -4.06 -1.66 7.69
CA LEU A 52 -2.95 -1.13 8.48
C LEU A 52 -3.24 -1.43 9.95
N ARG A 53 -2.61 -2.47 10.51
CA ARG A 53 -2.59 -2.72 11.96
C ARG A 53 -1.25 -2.30 12.54
N SER A 54 -1.20 -2.07 13.85
CA SER A 54 -0.01 -1.58 14.55
C SER A 54 1.26 -2.40 14.31
N THR A 55 1.14 -3.66 13.90
CA THR A 55 2.22 -4.60 13.62
C THR A 55 2.22 -5.19 12.22
N ASN A 56 1.09 -5.19 11.50
CA ASN A 56 0.92 -5.92 10.25
C ASN A 56 0.23 -5.03 9.19
N CYS A 57 0.76 -5.03 7.97
CA CYS A 57 0.13 -4.40 6.81
C CYS A 57 -0.13 -5.47 5.76
N THR A 58 -1.40 -5.69 5.41
CA THR A 58 -1.83 -6.74 4.47
C THR A 58 -2.76 -6.17 3.40
N LEU A 59 -2.61 -6.65 2.17
CA LEU A 59 -3.48 -6.33 1.04
C LEU A 59 -4.43 -7.50 0.76
N LYS A 60 -5.70 -7.20 0.57
CA LYS A 60 -6.73 -8.15 0.12
C LYS A 60 -7.58 -7.54 -0.98
N GLU A 61 -8.16 -8.38 -1.84
CA GLU A 61 -9.25 -7.96 -2.75
C GLU A 61 -10.53 -7.74 -1.93
N GLU A 62 -11.28 -6.68 -2.22
CA GLU A 62 -12.52 -6.35 -1.51
C GLU A 62 -13.56 -7.46 -1.73
N GLY A 63 -14.01 -8.11 -0.64
CA GLY A 63 -14.92 -9.26 -0.71
C GLY A 63 -14.23 -10.63 -0.76
N SER A 64 -12.89 -10.67 -0.75
CA SER A 64 -12.09 -11.88 -0.61
C SER A 64 -11.25 -11.87 0.65
N ASP A 65 -11.04 -13.04 1.25
CA ASP A 65 -10.12 -13.20 2.37
C ASP A 65 -8.68 -13.52 1.95
N LEU A 66 -8.45 -13.68 0.65
CA LEU A 66 -7.13 -14.00 0.10
C LEU A 66 -6.16 -12.83 0.30
N GLU A 67 -5.05 -13.10 0.98
CA GLU A 67 -3.93 -12.16 1.12
C GLU A 67 -3.13 -12.09 -0.18
N LEU A 68 -3.09 -10.91 -0.77
CA LEU A 68 -2.40 -10.64 -2.04
C LEU A 68 -1.04 -9.98 -1.83
N ALA A 69 -0.83 -9.33 -0.69
CA ALA A 69 0.48 -8.85 -0.27
C ALA A 69 0.53 -8.73 1.25
N LYS A 70 1.72 -8.89 1.81
CA LYS A 70 1.98 -8.80 3.25
C LYS A 70 3.31 -8.15 3.52
N TYR A 71 3.29 -7.13 4.36
CA TYR A 71 4.49 -6.48 4.85
C TYR A 71 5.01 -7.21 6.09
N HIS A 72 6.28 -7.61 6.02
CA HIS A 72 7.02 -8.18 7.13
C HIS A 72 7.96 -7.12 7.67
N ARG A 73 7.81 -6.80 8.96
CA ARG A 73 8.69 -5.85 9.63
C ARG A 73 10.07 -6.45 9.86
N ARG A 74 11.04 -5.56 10.09
CA ARG A 74 12.37 -5.95 10.54
C ARG A 74 12.29 -6.90 11.73
N ASN A 75 13.00 -8.01 11.65
CA ASN A 75 13.18 -8.97 12.73
C ASN A 75 14.65 -9.02 13.13
N LEU A 76 14.94 -8.99 14.44
CA LEU A 76 16.29 -8.97 15.00
C LEU A 76 16.87 -10.37 15.30
N GLY A 77 16.17 -11.46 15.02
CA GLY A 77 16.72 -12.80 15.20
C GLY A 77 16.35 -13.49 16.52
N ILE A 78 15.46 -12.91 17.34
CA ILE A 78 15.21 -13.41 18.71
C ILE A 78 14.42 -14.73 18.70
N MET A 79 13.39 -14.86 17.85
CA MET A 79 12.56 -16.07 17.76
C MET A 79 12.57 -16.71 16.37
N SER A 80 13.07 -16.02 15.34
CA SER A 80 13.16 -16.51 13.96
C SER A 80 14.30 -15.78 13.25
N PRO A 81 14.81 -16.29 12.11
CA PRO A 81 15.94 -15.67 11.40
C PRO A 81 15.74 -14.18 11.17
N SER A 82 16.78 -13.41 11.47
CA SER A 82 16.77 -11.96 11.27
C SER A 82 16.57 -11.63 9.80
N HIS A 83 15.73 -10.64 9.51
CA HIS A 83 15.51 -10.16 8.16
C HIS A 83 15.27 -8.64 8.16
N ALA A 84 15.71 -8.00 7.07
CA ALA A 84 15.32 -6.65 6.73
C ALA A 84 13.81 -6.59 6.45
N PRO A 85 13.15 -5.43 6.60
CA PRO A 85 11.74 -5.31 6.24
C PRO A 85 11.54 -5.58 4.75
N TYR A 86 10.51 -6.35 4.40
CA TYR A 86 10.17 -6.65 3.01
C TYR A 86 8.67 -6.75 2.80
N LEU A 87 8.24 -6.47 1.56
CA LEU A 87 6.86 -6.66 1.13
C LEU A 87 6.79 -7.93 0.28
N GLU A 88 6.09 -8.93 0.79
CA GLU A 88 5.75 -10.13 0.05
C GLU A 88 4.53 -9.85 -0.82
N VAL A 89 4.59 -10.20 -2.10
CA VAL A 89 3.53 -9.93 -3.08
C VAL A 89 3.19 -11.21 -3.82
N SER A 90 1.90 -11.56 -3.87
CA SER A 90 1.40 -12.72 -4.57
C SER A 90 1.64 -12.60 -6.09
N PRO A 91 2.03 -13.68 -6.77
CA PRO A 91 2.17 -13.68 -8.24
C PRO A 91 0.89 -13.26 -8.98
N SER A 92 -0.29 -13.45 -8.38
CA SER A 92 -1.57 -13.09 -9.00
C SER A 92 -1.73 -11.59 -9.26
N VAL A 93 -1.02 -10.74 -8.51
CA VAL A 93 -1.05 -9.28 -8.65
C VAL A 93 0.24 -8.71 -9.23
N SER A 94 1.13 -9.57 -9.74
CA SER A 94 2.41 -9.16 -10.35
C SER A 94 2.23 -8.20 -11.53
N HIS A 95 1.15 -8.35 -12.31
CA HIS A 95 0.81 -7.48 -13.43
C HIS A 95 0.55 -6.01 -13.03
N MET A 96 0.25 -5.77 -11.75
CA MET A 96 0.03 -4.44 -11.17
C MET A 96 1.01 -4.13 -10.03
N LEU A 97 2.20 -4.75 -10.03
CA LEU A 97 3.18 -4.62 -8.96
C LEU A 97 3.52 -3.17 -8.62
N ASP A 98 3.68 -2.31 -9.63
CA ASP A 98 3.91 -0.87 -9.42
C ASP A 98 2.82 -0.27 -8.51
N TYR A 99 1.53 -0.54 -8.78
CA TYR A 99 0.41 -0.06 -7.97
C TYR A 99 0.47 -0.57 -6.54
N VAL A 100 0.76 -1.86 -6.36
CA VAL A 100 0.87 -2.48 -5.04
C VAL A 100 1.95 -1.80 -4.21
N VAL A 101 3.15 -1.59 -4.79
CA VAL A 101 4.27 -0.96 -4.09
C VAL A 101 3.96 0.50 -3.73
N ILE A 102 3.39 1.27 -4.65
CA ILE A 102 3.13 2.71 -4.43
C ILE A 102 2.02 2.92 -3.41
N THR A 103 0.94 2.16 -3.53
CA THR A 103 -0.16 2.20 -2.56
C THR A 103 0.31 1.75 -1.18
N PHE A 104 1.20 0.76 -1.10
CA PHE A 104 1.84 0.35 0.14
C PHE A 104 2.65 1.50 0.77
N VAL A 105 3.60 2.08 0.04
CA VAL A 105 4.46 3.18 0.54
C VAL A 105 3.62 4.35 1.02
N TYR A 106 2.59 4.73 0.25
CA TYR A 106 1.71 5.82 0.63
C TYR A 106 0.86 5.48 1.87
N ALA A 107 0.34 4.25 1.96
CA ALA A 107 -0.42 3.77 3.11
C ALA A 107 0.44 3.71 4.39
N GLU A 108 1.68 3.23 4.29
CA GLU A 108 2.63 3.16 5.41
C GLU A 108 2.97 4.56 5.92
N LYS A 109 3.29 5.51 5.03
CA LYS A 109 3.60 6.90 5.40
C LYS A 109 2.42 7.56 6.14
N LEU A 110 1.20 7.42 5.62
CA LEU A 110 -0.01 7.92 6.29
C LEU A 110 -0.26 7.24 7.65
N SER A 111 0.20 6.01 7.86
CA SER A 111 0.10 5.34 9.16
C SER A 111 1.14 5.85 10.15
N GLN A 112 2.32 6.28 9.69
CA GLN A 112 3.35 6.85 10.54
C GLN A 112 2.99 8.27 10.97
N ASP A 113 2.46 9.08 10.06
CA ASP A 113 2.10 10.49 10.34
C ASP A 113 0.88 10.64 11.29
N LYS A 114 0.13 9.56 11.55
CA LYS A 114 -0.97 9.52 12.53
C LYS A 114 -0.51 9.18 13.96
N LYS A 115 0.75 8.76 14.15
CA LYS A 115 1.33 8.51 15.47
C LYS A 115 1.99 9.77 15.99
#